data_AF-A0AA91TZL0-F1
#
_entry.id   AF-A0AA91TZL0-F1
#
_cell.length_a   1.000
_cell.length_b   1.000
_cell.length_c   1.000
_cell.angle_alpha   90.00
_cell.angle_beta   90.00
_cell.angle_gamma   90.00
#
_symmetry.space_group_name_H-M   'P 1'
#
loop_
_entity.id
_entity.type
_entity.pdbx_description
1 polymer ?
#
loop_
_entity_poly.entity_id
_entity_poly.type
_entity_poly.pdbx_seq_one_letter_code
_entity_poly.pdbx_strand_id
1 'polypeptide(L)' 'MSTIEERVKKIVAEQLGVKEEEVTNSASFVEDLGADSLDTVELVMALEEEFETEIPDEDAEKITTVQEAIDYVNSHQK' A
#
# COMPACT_ATOMS: atom_id res chain seq x y z
N MET A 1 -15.33 -11.38 -5.66
CA MET A 1 -14.90 -9.97 -5.52
C MET A 1 -13.68 -10.02 -4.62
N SER A 2 -12.56 -9.47 -5.07
CA SER A 2 -11.37 -9.41 -4.24
C SER A 2 -11.58 -8.38 -3.13
N THR A 3 -11.10 -8.66 -1.92
CA THR A 3 -11.20 -7.70 -0.80
C THR A 3 -10.25 -6.52 -1.01
N ILE A 4 -10.44 -5.42 -0.28
CA ILE A 4 -9.48 -4.30 -0.27
C ILE A 4 -8.09 -4.81 0.14
N GLU A 5 -8.02 -5.66 1.16
CA GLU A 5 -6.77 -6.29 1.59
C GLU A 5 -6.08 -7.07 0.46
N GLU A 6 -6.80 -7.92 -0.26
CA GLU A 6 -6.22 -8.69 -1.39
C GLU A 6 -5.70 -7.77 -2.50
N ARG A 7 -6.44 -6.69 -2.82
CA ARG A 7 -6.03 -5.71 -3.84
C ARG A 7 -4.80 -4.92 -3.41
N VAL A 8 -4.76 -4.43 -2.17
CA VAL A 8 -3.59 -3.71 -1.63
C VAL A 8 -2.37 -4.62 -1.64
N LYS A 9 -2.48 -5.85 -1.11
CA LYS A 9 -1.36 -6.80 -1.07
C LYS A 9 -0.82 -7.10 -2.47
N LYS A 10 -1.70 -7.26 -3.44
CA LYS A 10 -1.32 -7.49 -4.83
C LYS A 10 -0.56 -6.31 -5.42
N ILE A 11 -1.04 -5.08 -5.23
CA ILE A 11 -0.35 -3.87 -5.71
C ILE A 11 1.04 -3.76 -5.09
N VAL A 12 1.16 -3.96 -3.78
CA VAL A 12 2.43 -3.91 -3.07
C VAL A 12 3.41 -4.96 -3.61
N ALA A 13 2.93 -6.20 -3.84
CA ALA A 13 3.76 -7.27 -4.38
C ALA A 13 4.23 -6.97 -5.82
N GLU A 14 3.34 -6.48 -6.67
CA GLU A 14 3.65 -6.13 -8.06
C GLU A 14 4.61 -4.92 -8.15
N GLN A 15 4.37 -3.88 -7.35
CA GLN A 15 5.15 -2.64 -7.36
C GLN A 15 6.57 -2.86 -6.83
N LEU A 16 6.71 -3.59 -5.72
CA LEU A 16 8.00 -3.84 -5.08
C LEU A 16 8.73 -5.09 -5.64
N GLY A 17 8.08 -5.83 -6.54
CA GLY A 17 8.65 -7.06 -7.11
C GLY A 17 8.88 -8.18 -6.08
N VAL A 18 8.09 -8.18 -5.00
CA VAL A 18 8.15 -9.15 -3.90
C VAL A 18 7.03 -10.18 -4.05
N LYS A 19 7.07 -11.26 -3.26
CA LYS A 19 5.99 -12.25 -3.27
C LYS A 19 4.81 -11.76 -2.43
N GLU A 20 3.58 -12.03 -2.86
CA GLU A 20 2.37 -11.75 -2.06
C GLU A 20 2.44 -12.40 -0.66
N GLU A 21 3.12 -13.54 -0.53
CA GLU A 21 3.35 -14.23 0.75
C GLU A 21 4.23 -13.43 1.72
N GLU A 22 5.09 -12.54 1.21
CA GLU A 22 5.95 -11.66 2.01
C GLU A 22 5.20 -10.39 2.45
N VAL A 23 4.12 -10.03 1.74
CA VAL A 23 3.28 -8.86 2.03
C VAL A 23 2.28 -9.18 3.16
N THR A 24 2.80 -9.24 4.38
CA THR A 24 1.97 -9.39 5.59
C THR A 24 1.41 -8.04 6.03
N ASN A 25 0.29 -8.04 6.76
CA ASN A 25 -0.33 -6.78 7.23
C ASN A 25 0.62 -5.97 8.13
N SER A 26 1.48 -6.64 8.90
CA SER A 26 2.47 -6.01 9.75
C SER A 26 3.76 -5.59 9.01
N ALA A 27 3.92 -5.95 7.74
CA ALA A 27 5.13 -5.65 6.99
C ALA A 27 5.27 -4.14 6.80
N SER A 28 6.45 -3.63 7.15
CA SER A 28 6.90 -2.28 6.81
C SER A 28 7.30 -2.23 5.34
N PHE A 29 6.81 -1.22 4.62
CA PHE A 29 7.18 -1.03 3.21
C PHE A 29 8.70 -0.87 3.05
N VAL A 30 9.32 -0.12 3.95
CA VAL A 30 10.76 0.18 3.88
C VAL A 30 11.60 -0.90 4.58
N GLU A 31 11.25 -1.26 5.82
CA GLU A 31 12.11 -2.13 6.63
C GLU A 31 12.01 -3.61 6.23
N ASP A 32 10.81 -4.09 5.90
CA ASP A 32 10.57 -5.51 5.60
C ASP A 32 10.54 -5.79 4.10
N LEU A 33 9.92 -4.90 3.32
CA LEU A 33 9.74 -5.09 1.87
C LEU A 33 10.80 -4.37 1.03
N GLY A 34 11.66 -3.54 1.66
CA GLY A 34 12.81 -2.92 1.02
C GLY A 34 12.46 -1.80 0.04
N ALA A 35 11.27 -1.20 0.15
CA ALA A 35 10.87 -0.06 -0.66
C ALA A 35 11.77 1.15 -0.36
N ASP A 36 12.22 1.82 -1.41
CA ASP A 36 12.91 3.10 -1.28
C ASP A 36 11.93 4.29 -1.29
N SER A 37 12.48 5.51 -1.25
CA SER A 37 11.66 6.74 -1.26
C SER A 37 10.90 6.96 -2.57
N LEU A 38 11.35 6.39 -3.68
CA LEU A 38 10.65 6.45 -4.96
C LEU A 38 9.56 5.38 -5.02
N ASP A 39 9.89 4.16 -4.60
CA ASP A 39 8.94 3.04 -4.54
C ASP A 39 7.71 3.37 -3.70
N THR A 40 7.91 4.03 -2.56
CA THR A 40 6.81 4.46 -1.67
C THR A 40 5.89 5.49 -2.33
N VAL A 41 6.44 6.43 -3.11
CA VAL A 41 5.66 7.40 -3.88
C VAL A 41 4.86 6.71 -4.98
N GLU A 42 5.51 5.82 -5.75
CA GLU A 42 4.83 5.07 -6.82
C GLU A 42 3.75 4.14 -6.26
N LEU A 43 3.99 3.52 -5.10
CA LEU A 43 3.02 2.69 -4.41
C LEU A 43 1.77 3.48 -4.00
N VAL A 44 1.94 4.66 -3.42
CA VAL A 44 0.84 5.55 -3.04
C VAL A 44 0.02 5.93 -4.27
N MET A 45 0.69 6.33 -5.37
CA MET A 45 0.01 6.66 -6.63
C MET A 45 -0.77 5.46 -7.20
N ALA A 46 -0.22 4.24 -7.12
CA ALA A 46 -0.91 3.03 -7.57
C ALA A 46 -2.15 2.72 -6.72
N LEU A 47 -2.09 2.96 -5.41
CA LEU A 47 -3.24 2.83 -4.51
C LEU A 47 -4.31 3.90 -4.82
N GLU A 48 -3.91 5.14 -5.05
CA GLU A 48 -4.82 6.22 -5.47
C GLU A 48 -5.57 5.87 -6.75
N GLU A 49 -4.87 5.37 -7.77
CA GLU A 49 -5.45 4.98 -9.06
C GLU A 49 -6.39 3.76 -8.93
N GLU A 50 -5.98 2.71 -8.21
CA GLU A 50 -6.77 1.49 -8.05
C GLU A 50 -8.07 1.73 -7.27
N PHE A 51 -8.02 2.60 -6.26
CA PHE A 51 -9.13 2.85 -5.35
C PHE A 51 -9.86 4.17 -5.60
N GLU A 52 -9.50 4.89 -6.68
CA GLU A 52 -10.06 6.21 -7.03
C GLU A 52 -10.10 7.16 -5.81
N THR A 53 -9.01 7.18 -5.03
CA THR A 53 -8.86 7.98 -3.80
C THR A 53 -7.72 8.98 -3.93
N GLU A 54 -7.72 10.03 -3.10
CA GLU A 54 -6.57 10.92 -2.91
C GLU A 54 -5.96 10.65 -1.53
N ILE A 55 -4.63 10.48 -1.50
CA ILE A 55 -3.83 10.30 -0.29
C ILE A 55 -2.90 11.53 -0.19
N PRO A 56 -3.20 12.51 0.68
CA PRO A 56 -2.33 13.65 0.87
C PRO A 56 -0.93 13.21 1.31
N ASP A 57 0.10 13.94 0.87
CA ASP A 57 1.51 13.67 1.23
C ASP A 57 1.71 13.48 2.74
N GLU A 58 1.06 14.30 3.58
CA GLU A 58 1.16 14.22 5.04
C GLU A 58 0.61 12.90 5.62
N ASP A 59 -0.34 12.27 4.95
CA ASP A 59 -0.90 10.98 5.36
C ASP A 59 -0.13 9.82 4.72
N ALA A 60 0.32 9.98 3.47
CA ALA A 60 1.24 9.05 2.83
C ALA A 60 2.52 8.83 3.65
N GLU A 61 3.10 9.91 4.21
CA GLU A 61 4.27 9.83 5.10
C GLU A 61 4.01 9.03 6.39
N LYS A 62 2.75 8.89 6.82
CA LYS A 62 2.35 8.11 8.01
C LYS A 62 2.01 6.66 7.67
N ILE A 63 1.77 6.34 6.41
CA ILE A 63 1.45 4.99 5.94
C ILE A 63 2.77 4.25 5.74
N THR A 64 3.22 3.56 6.79
CA THR A 64 4.51 2.86 6.82
C THR A 64 4.35 1.34 6.66
N THR A 65 3.15 0.82 6.94
CA THR A 65 2.84 -0.61 6.91
C THR A 65 1.68 -0.94 5.98
N VAL A 66 1.62 -2.20 5.56
CA VAL A 66 0.53 -2.73 4.72
C VAL A 66 -0.84 -2.55 5.40
N GLN A 67 -0.95 -2.78 6.72
CA GLN A 67 -2.20 -2.59 7.44
C GLN A 67 -2.66 -1.13 7.41
N GLU A 68 -1.75 -0.17 7.58
CA GLU A 68 -2.10 1.26 7.54
C GLU A 68 -2.63 1.67 6.16
N ALA A 69 -2.04 1.16 5.08
CA ALA A 69 -2.55 1.38 3.72
C ALA A 69 -3.96 0.78 3.55
N ILE A 70 -4.18 -0.45 4.03
CA ILE A 70 -5.50 -1.10 4.00
C ILE A 70 -6.53 -0.30 4.80
N ASP A 71 -6.17 0.15 6.00
CA ASP A 71 -7.06 0.91 6.89
C ASP A 71 -7.39 2.28 6.29
N TYR A 72 -6.40 2.94 5.68
CA TYR A 72 -6.61 4.20 4.99
C TYR A 72 -7.59 4.02 3.83
N VAL A 73 -7.36 3.05 2.95
CA VAL A 73 -8.26 2.77 1.81
C VAL A 73 -9.67 2.41 2.30
N ASN A 74 -9.80 1.55 3.32
CA ASN A 74 -11.11 1.20 3.88
C ASN A 74 -11.87 2.39 4.48
N SER A 75 -11.17 3.35 5.08
CA SER A 75 -11.81 4.53 5.67
C SER A 75 -12.23 5.58 4.63
N HIS A 76 -11.67 5.53 3.42
CA HIS A 76 -11.94 6.48 2.33
C HIS A 76 -12.80 5.88 1.20
N GLN A 77 -12.90 4.56 1.09
CA GLN A 77 -13.85 3.87 0.20
C GLN A 77 -15.26 3.88 0.83
N LYS A 78 -16.23 4.48 0.13
CA LYS A 78 -17.65 4.49 0.51
C LYS A 78 -18.45 3.39 -0.15
#